data_AF-A0A1Q3K0H9-F1
#
_entry.id   AF-A0A1Q3K0H9-F1
#
_cell.length_a   1.000
_cell.length_b   1.000
_cell.length_c   1.000
_cell.angle_alpha   90.00
_cell.angle_beta   90.00
_cell.angle_gamma   90.00
#
_symmetry.space_group_name_H-M   'P 1'
#
loop_
_entity.id
_entity.type
_entity.pdbx_description
1 polymer ?
#
loop_
_entity_poly.entity_id
_entity_poly.type
_entity_poly.pdbx_seq_one_letter_code
_entity_poly.pdbx_strand_id
1 'polypeptide(L)' 'MATVAHIHDSKAVMLLMRVLQDCFHSIKVIIADGGYCGAIINEVKEKFGYLLQIVMRKQKKDNSFKPVHKRWVDG' A
#
# COMPACT_ATOMS: atom_id res chain seq x y z
N MET A 1 -13.57 -4.66 21.70
CA MET A 1 -13.91 -5.18 20.35
C MET A 1 -12.80 -4.79 19.40
N ALA A 2 -11.96 -5.74 18.96
CA ALA A 2 -11.02 -5.50 17.88
C ALA A 2 -11.75 -5.79 16.57
N THR A 3 -12.00 -4.77 15.77
CA THR A 3 -12.54 -4.96 14.42
C THR A 3 -11.46 -5.61 13.57
N VAL A 4 -11.79 -6.80 13.03
CA VAL A 4 -11.01 -7.48 11.99
C VAL A 4 -10.64 -6.48 10.89
N ALA A 5 -9.38 -6.50 10.43
CA ALA A 5 -8.91 -5.61 9.38
C ALA A 5 -9.79 -5.78 8.13
N HIS A 6 -10.65 -4.79 7.92
CA HIS A 6 -11.70 -4.74 6.92
C HIS A 6 -11.08 -4.67 5.53
N ILE A 7 -11.08 -5.78 4.79
CA ILE A 7 -10.58 -5.92 3.41
C ILE A 7 -9.18 -5.28 3.25
N HIS A 8 -8.15 -6.09 3.48
CA HIS A 8 -6.76 -5.69 3.22
C HIS A 8 -6.64 -5.01 1.85
N ASP A 9 -5.99 -3.84 1.79
CA ASP A 9 -5.80 -3.01 0.58
C ASP A 9 -5.26 -3.79 -0.63
N SER A 10 -4.73 -5.01 -0.43
CA SER A 10 -4.36 -5.94 -1.50
C SER A 10 -5.51 -6.23 -2.46
N LYS A 11 -6.76 -6.40 -1.98
CA LYS A 11 -7.91 -6.65 -2.87
C LYS A 11 -8.32 -5.41 -3.65
N ALA A 12 -8.20 -4.23 -3.03
CA ALA A 12 -8.53 -2.96 -3.68
C ALA A 12 -7.55 -2.64 -4.81
N VAL A 13 -6.25 -2.92 -4.63
CA VAL A 13 -5.24 -2.74 -5.69
C VAL A 13 -5.59 -3.56 -6.92
N MET A 14 -5.99 -4.82 -6.76
CA MET A 14 -6.26 -5.69 -7.91
C MET A 14 -7.44 -5.21 -8.75
N LEU A 15 -8.48 -4.68 -8.09
CA LEU A 15 -9.63 -4.07 -8.77
C LEU A 15 -9.21 -2.79 -9.49
N LEU A 16 -8.40 -1.95 -8.86
CA LEU A 16 -7.90 -0.71 -9.46
C LEU A 16 -7.05 -0.98 -10.71
N MET A 17 -6.15 -1.96 -10.66
CA MET A 17 -5.31 -2.34 -11.80
C MET A 17 -6.14 -2.81 -12.99
N ARG A 18 -7.24 -3.53 -12.74
CA ARG A 18 -8.17 -3.95 -13.80
C ARG A 18 -8.83 -2.75 -14.47
N VAL A 19 -9.34 -1.81 -13.69
CA VAL A 19 -9.95 -0.57 -14.23
C VAL A 19 -8.93 0.24 -15.03
N LEU A 20 -7.68 0.32 -14.57
CA LEU A 20 -6.62 0.98 -15.31
C LEU A 20 -6.32 0.30 -16.64
N GLN A 21 -6.39 -1.03 -16.71
CA GLN A 21 -6.16 -1.78 -17.95
C GLN A 21 -7.27 -1.55 -18.97
N ASP A 22 -8.53 -1.57 -18.52
CA ASP A 22 -9.71 -1.31 -19.36
C ASP A 22 -9.76 0.15 -19.86
N CYS A 23 -9.41 1.12 -19.00
CA CYS A 23 -9.52 2.53 -19.35
C CYS A 23 -8.26 3.11 -20.02
N PHE A 24 -7.07 2.57 -19.74
CA PHE A 24 -5.80 3.20 -20.10
C PHE A 24 -4.72 2.20 -20.56
N HIS A 25 -4.81 1.77 -21.81
CA HIS A 25 -3.92 0.79 -22.43
C HIS A 25 -2.42 1.17 -22.49
N SER A 26 -2.06 2.45 -22.34
CA SER A 26 -0.67 2.91 -22.46
C SER A 26 0.10 3.04 -21.14
N ILE A 27 -0.56 2.83 -19.99
CA ILE A 27 0.12 2.91 -18.69
C ILE A 27 1.06 1.71 -18.55
N LYS A 28 2.30 1.95 -18.12
CA LYS A 28 3.31 0.89 -17.90
C LYS A 28 3.90 0.90 -16.50
N VAL A 29 3.89 2.06 -15.84
CA VAL A 29 4.54 2.29 -14.57
C VAL A 29 3.55 2.93 -13.61
N ILE A 30 3.48 2.42 -12.39
CA ILE A 30 2.65 2.96 -11.31
C ILE A 30 3.56 3.20 -10.10
N ILE A 31 3.40 4.35 -9.46
CA ILE A 31 4.16 4.70 -8.26
C ILE A 31 3.26 4.51 -7.05
N ALA A 32 3.74 3.79 -6.04
CA ALA A 32 3.01 3.51 -4.81
C ALA A 32 3.87 3.75 -3.56
N ASP A 33 3.24 3.92 -2.41
CA ASP A 33 3.96 4.08 -1.14
C ASP A 33 4.42 2.73 -0.56
N GLY A 34 5.20 2.78 0.52
CA GLY A 34 5.77 1.60 1.19
C GLY A 34 4.76 0.57 1.71
N GLY A 35 3.49 0.94 1.88
CA GLY A 35 2.41 0.02 2.27
C GLY A 35 2.11 -1.06 1.24
N TYR A 36 2.51 -0.85 -0.01
CA TYR A 36 2.36 -1.82 -1.12
C TYR A 36 3.65 -2.59 -1.42
N CYS A 37 4.58 -2.66 -0.45
CA CYS A 37 5.77 -3.48 -0.62
C CYS A 37 5.44 -4.98 -0.50
N GLY A 38 6.19 -5.84 -1.21
CA GLY A 38 6.11 -7.29 -1.08
C GLY A 38 5.36 -7.97 -2.23
N ALA A 39 4.54 -8.98 -1.91
CA ALA A 39 3.93 -9.90 -2.89
C ALA A 39 3.07 -9.18 -3.95
N ILE A 40 2.48 -8.04 -3.60
CA ILE A 40 1.60 -7.27 -4.48
C ILE A 40 2.35 -6.73 -5.72
N ILE A 41 3.65 -6.43 -5.60
CA ILE A 41 4.48 -5.95 -6.73
C ILE A 41 4.56 -7.01 -7.81
N ASN A 42 4.83 -8.25 -7.41
CA ASN A 42 4.92 -9.38 -8.33
C ASN A 42 3.55 -9.71 -8.91
N GLU A 43 2.52 -9.77 -8.06
CA GLU A 43 1.17 -10.09 -8.50
C GLU A 43 0.64 -9.09 -9.55
N VAL A 44 0.88 -7.79 -9.35
CA VAL A 44 0.50 -6.75 -10.31
C VAL A 44 1.27 -6.86 -11.63
N LYS A 45 2.57 -7.16 -11.55
CA LYS A 45 3.41 -7.34 -12.74
C LYS A 45 2.98 -8.56 -13.55
N GLU A 46 2.74 -9.69 -12.90
CA GLU A 46 2.38 -10.95 -13.57
C GLU A 46 0.97 -10.90 -14.16
N LYS A 47 -0.01 -10.29 -13.47
CA LYS A 47 -1.41 -10.27 -13.93
C LYS A 47 -1.74 -9.15 -14.91
N PHE A 48 -1.10 -7.99 -14.78
CA PHE A 48 -1.45 -6.80 -15.56
C PHE A 48 -0.30 -6.22 -16.37
N GLY A 49 0.94 -6.67 -16.14
CA GLY A 49 2.13 -6.16 -16.84
C GLY A 49 2.60 -4.78 -16.36
N TYR A 50 2.03 -4.25 -15.28
CA TYR A 50 2.45 -2.97 -14.71
C TYR A 50 3.72 -3.10 -13.87
N LEU A 51 4.61 -2.11 -13.98
CA LEU A 51 5.77 -1.98 -13.12
C LEU A 51 5.44 -1.07 -11.93
N LEU A 52 5.36 -1.67 -10.74
CA LEU A 52 5.07 -0.94 -9.49
C LEU A 52 6.37 -0.44 -8.85
N GLN A 53 6.56 0.88 -8.80
CA GLN A 53 7.70 1.53 -8.15
C GLN A 53 7.32 2.00 -6.76
N ILE A 54 7.98 1.46 -5.74
CA ILE A 54 7.72 1.81 -4.34
C ILE A 54 8.57 3.00 -3.92
N VAL A 55 7.92 4.10 -3.53
CA VAL A 55 8.57 5.27 -2.95
C VAL A 55 8.52 5.16 -1.44
N MET A 56 9.67 4.88 -0.84
CA MET A 56 9.83 4.90 0.61
C MET A 56 10.07 6.33 1.09
N ARG A 57 9.31 6.77 2.10
CA ARG A 57 9.61 8.04 2.77
C ARG A 57 10.96 7.91 3.49
N LYS A 58 11.86 8.87 3.27
CA LYS A 58 13.04 9.04 4.12
C LYS A 58 12.56 9.43 5.51
N GLN A 59 12.39 8.47 6.41
CA GLN A 59 12.21 8.80 7.82
C GLN A 59 13.49 9.48 8.32
N LYS A 60 13.36 10.65 8.96
CA LYS A 60 14.42 11.12 9.86
C LYS A 60 14.57 10.03 10.91
N LYS A 61 15.78 9.47 11.04
CA LYS A 61 16.19 8.60 12.14
C LYS A 61 16.18 9.41 13.45
N ASP A 62 15.01 9.83 13.91
CA ASP A 62 14.85 10.13 15.32
C ASP A 62 14.55 8.78 15.97
N ASN A 63 15.62 8.10 16.38
CA ASN A 63 15.59 6.75 16.98
C ASN A 63 14.82 6.70 18.32
N SER A 64 14.05 7.74 18.66
CA SER A 64 13.25 7.80 19.87
C SER A 64 11.77 7.62 19.52
N PHE A 65 11.26 6.40 19.72
CA PHE A 65 9.82 6.22 19.85
C PHE A 65 9.37 7.04 21.08
N LYS A 66 8.78 8.21 20.84
CA LYS A 66 8.18 9.01 21.91
C LYS A 66 6.72 8.59 22.04
N PRO A 67 6.33 7.85 23.09
CA PRO A 67 4.92 7.56 23.32
C PRO A 67 4.17 8.89 23.41
N VAL A 68 3.14 9.05 22.57
CA VAL A 68 2.24 10.20 22.66
C VAL A 68 1.48 10.06 23.97
N HIS A 69 1.87 10.84 24.97
CA HIS A 69 1.23 10.84 26.28
C HIS A 69 -0.25 11.24 26.09
N LYS A 70 -1.17 10.35 26.51
CA LYS A 70 -2.64 10.53 26.55
C LYS A 70 -3.45 10.21 25.28
N ARG A 71 -3.45 8.95 24.82
CA ARG A 71 -4.53 8.45 23.93
C ARG A 71 -5.18 7.13 24.35
N TRP A 72 -4.84 6.60 25.51
CA TRP A 72 -5.56 5.47 26.09
C TRP A 72 -6.28 5.98 27.34
N VAL A 73 -7.61 5.95 27.27
CA VAL A 73 -8.47 6.05 28.45
C VAL A 73 -8.47 4.64 29.04
N ASP A 74 -7.95 4.49 30.26
CA ASP A 74 -8.08 3.28 31.06
C ASP A 74 -9.56 3.05 31.37
N GLY A 75 -10.01 1.80 31.22
CA GLY A 75 -11.33 1.34 31.63
C GLY A 75 -11.28 0.65 32.99
#